data_AF-A0A383DBJ3-F1
#
_entry.id   AF-A0A383DBJ3-F1
#
_cell.length_a   1.000
_cell.length_b   1.000
_cell.length_c   1.000
_cell.angle_alpha   90.00
_cell.angle_beta   90.00
_cell.angle_gamma   90.00
#
_symmetry.space_group_name_H-M   'P 1'
#
loop_
_entity.id
_entity.type
_entity.pdbx_description
1 polymer ?
#
loop_
_entity_poly.entity_id
_entity_poly.type
_entity_poly.pdbx_seq_one_letter_code
_entity_poly.pdbx_strand_id
1 'polypeptide(L)'
;DNSGDDCDDCNGDPNGYATYDSCGDCSGGNSDHEADSAQDECGVCDGDNSTCSDCLGVPNGTAWESLCGCVAYDIGPQEDAYDEGDWCDDCAGTPNGEAAEDSCGVCSGGDSGHVADSDQDDCGDCFGGNAADLGCGCDLPGPSGCDNVCGSTAELDECGVCDGDSSSCEDCAGVPNGGSWESDCGCVDADNSGDDCDDCAGVADGDSWESDCGCVAVDNSGDDCDDCNGDPNGYA
;
A
#
# COMPACT_ATOMS: atom_id res chain seq x y z
N ASP A 1 30.11 83.35 -20.06
CA ASP A 1 30.10 84.70 -20.65
C ASP A 1 29.28 85.58 -19.72
N ASN A 2 29.74 86.78 -19.39
CA ASN A 2 29.12 87.68 -18.41
C ASN A 2 28.60 88.89 -19.19
N SER A 3 27.47 88.71 -19.88
CA SER A 3 26.76 89.76 -20.60
C SER A 3 25.72 90.36 -19.67
N GLY A 4 26.05 91.52 -19.08
CA GLY A 4 25.18 92.18 -18.11
C GLY A 4 23.87 92.69 -18.68
N ASP A 5 22.78 91.99 -18.38
CA ASP A 5 21.45 92.57 -18.19
C ASP A 5 20.79 91.83 -17.01
N ASP A 6 20.77 92.45 -15.82
CA ASP A 6 20.16 91.86 -14.60
C ASP A 6 18.61 91.74 -14.72
N CYS A 7 18.04 92.02 -15.90
CA CYS A 7 16.62 91.99 -16.22
C CYS A 7 16.26 90.99 -17.34
N ASP A 8 17.23 90.27 -17.89
CA ASP A 8 16.97 89.21 -18.87
C ASP A 8 16.53 87.93 -18.16
N ASP A 9 15.61 87.19 -18.78
CA ASP A 9 15.24 85.86 -18.32
C ASP A 9 16.29 84.80 -18.76
N CYS A 10 16.09 83.53 -18.42
CA CYS A 10 17.10 82.50 -18.68
C CYS A 10 17.38 82.22 -20.18
N ASN A 11 16.57 82.75 -21.10
CA ASN A 11 16.78 82.65 -22.55
C ASN A 11 17.23 83.97 -23.18
N GLY A 12 17.57 84.97 -22.36
CA GLY A 12 18.11 86.25 -22.82
C GLY A 12 17.03 87.21 -23.32
N ASP A 13 15.77 87.02 -22.90
CA ASP A 13 14.69 87.95 -23.24
C ASP A 13 14.53 89.05 -22.17
N PRO A 14 14.68 90.33 -22.55
CA PRO A 14 14.58 91.44 -21.59
C PRO A 14 13.17 91.58 -21.01
N ASN A 15 13.06 91.54 -19.68
CA ASN A 15 11.80 91.49 -18.92
C ASN A 15 10.95 90.25 -19.24
N GLY A 16 11.57 89.17 -19.71
CA GLY A 16 10.93 87.87 -19.88
C GLY A 16 10.57 87.22 -18.54
N TYR A 17 9.94 86.05 -18.61
CA TYR A 17 9.52 85.30 -17.41
C TYR A 17 9.93 83.82 -17.47
N ALA A 18 10.80 83.43 -18.41
CA ALA A 18 11.37 82.09 -18.41
C ALA A 18 12.30 81.92 -17.20
N THR A 19 12.23 80.76 -16.56
CA THR A 19 13.05 80.44 -15.37
C THR A 19 13.70 79.09 -15.54
N TYR A 20 14.86 78.89 -14.91
CA TYR A 20 15.46 77.57 -14.79
C TYR A 20 14.53 76.66 -13.98
N ASP A 21 14.21 75.50 -14.55
CA ASP A 21 13.46 74.45 -13.87
C ASP A 21 14.38 73.56 -13.02
N SER A 22 13.83 72.45 -12.50
CA SER A 22 14.61 71.57 -11.62
C SER A 22 15.69 70.76 -12.34
N CYS A 23 15.61 70.66 -13.67
CA CYS A 23 16.64 70.08 -14.53
C CYS A 23 17.72 71.10 -14.93
N GLY A 24 17.50 72.38 -14.62
CA GLY A 24 18.37 73.46 -15.04
C GLY A 24 18.12 73.92 -16.47
N ASP A 25 17.00 73.49 -17.08
CA ASP A 25 16.57 73.94 -18.39
C ASP A 25 15.78 75.24 -18.27
N CYS A 26 15.94 76.12 -19.25
CA CYS A 26 15.20 77.37 -19.28
C CYS A 26 13.78 77.13 -19.82
N SER A 27 12.79 77.23 -18.94
CA SER A 27 11.41 76.83 -19.21
C SER A 27 10.40 77.96 -18.96
N GLY A 28 9.26 77.94 -19.66
CA GLY A 28 8.24 78.99 -19.64
C GLY A 28 8.56 80.19 -20.54
N GLY A 29 7.69 81.21 -20.59
CA GLY A 29 7.94 82.35 -21.50
C GLY A 29 7.73 81.99 -22.97
N ASN A 30 8.68 82.43 -23.79
CA ASN A 30 8.90 82.09 -25.20
C ASN A 30 10.10 81.13 -25.37
N SER A 31 10.45 80.38 -24.31
CA SER A 31 11.51 79.37 -24.37
C SER A 31 11.21 78.19 -25.27
N ASP A 32 9.94 78.00 -25.64
CA ASP A 32 9.41 76.79 -26.28
C ASP A 32 9.64 75.50 -25.45
N HIS A 33 10.03 75.63 -24.17
CA HIS A 33 10.25 74.54 -23.22
C HIS A 33 9.24 74.60 -22.07
N GLU A 34 8.53 73.49 -21.85
CA GLU A 34 7.64 73.31 -20.70
C GLU A 34 8.46 72.95 -19.46
N ALA A 35 8.10 73.50 -18.30
CA ALA A 35 8.85 73.28 -17.06
C ALA A 35 8.90 71.80 -16.68
N ASP A 36 10.10 71.33 -16.32
CA ASP A 36 10.40 69.93 -15.94
C ASP A 36 10.06 68.90 -17.05
N SER A 37 9.89 69.34 -18.29
CA SER A 37 9.60 68.43 -19.42
C SER A 37 10.75 67.51 -19.81
N ALA A 38 11.97 67.80 -19.33
CA ALA A 38 13.13 66.93 -19.44
C ALA A 38 13.16 65.80 -18.39
N GLN A 39 12.27 65.83 -17.39
CA GLN A 39 12.12 64.73 -16.45
C GLN A 39 11.42 63.55 -17.09
N ASP A 40 11.91 62.35 -16.77
CA ASP A 40 11.20 61.11 -17.02
C ASP A 40 10.08 60.89 -15.98
N GLU A 41 9.34 59.78 -16.07
CA GLU A 41 8.23 59.43 -15.15
C GLU A 41 8.70 59.15 -13.71
N CYS A 42 10.02 59.03 -13.50
CA CYS A 42 10.66 58.90 -12.20
C CYS A 42 11.07 60.26 -11.61
N GLY A 43 10.90 61.35 -12.36
CA GLY A 43 11.39 62.68 -11.99
C GLY A 43 12.88 62.87 -12.22
N VAL A 44 13.53 62.02 -13.03
CA VAL A 44 14.96 62.11 -13.35
C VAL A 44 15.14 62.88 -14.65
N CYS A 45 15.90 63.97 -14.60
CA CYS A 45 16.24 64.77 -15.78
C CYS A 45 17.06 63.97 -16.78
N ASP A 46 16.67 64.03 -18.06
CA ASP A 46 17.23 63.22 -19.15
C ASP A 46 17.25 61.71 -18.87
N GLY A 47 16.32 61.24 -18.02
CA GLY A 47 16.17 59.84 -17.65
C GLY A 47 15.49 59.00 -18.73
N ASP A 48 15.61 57.68 -18.59
CA ASP A 48 14.99 56.68 -19.47
C ASP A 48 13.93 55.83 -18.75
N ASN A 49 13.40 56.32 -17.63
CA ASN A 49 12.49 55.68 -16.70
C ASN A 49 13.03 54.46 -15.92
N SER A 50 14.25 54.00 -16.19
CA SER A 50 14.76 52.74 -15.60
C SER A 50 14.89 52.76 -14.06
N THR A 51 14.96 53.94 -13.45
CA THR A 51 15.22 54.09 -12.01
C THR A 51 13.99 53.82 -11.12
N CYS A 52 12.78 53.95 -11.66
CA CYS A 52 11.53 53.66 -10.97
C CYS A 52 10.65 52.64 -11.72
N SER A 53 11.17 52.04 -12.79
CA SER A 53 10.55 50.90 -13.44
C SER A 53 10.41 49.73 -12.47
N ASP A 54 9.24 49.11 -12.48
CA ASP A 54 9.05 47.78 -11.92
C ASP A 54 9.78 46.72 -12.77
N CYS A 55 9.70 45.47 -12.36
CA CYS A 55 10.45 44.41 -13.03
C CYS A 55 9.95 44.12 -14.48
N LEU A 56 8.76 44.59 -14.86
CA LEU A 56 8.24 44.56 -16.23
C LEU A 56 8.65 45.81 -17.05
N GLY A 57 9.44 46.71 -16.46
CA GLY A 57 9.85 47.95 -17.08
C GLY A 57 8.83 49.08 -16.96
N VAL A 58 7.73 48.89 -16.20
CA VAL A 58 6.66 49.89 -16.07
C VAL A 58 7.04 50.92 -14.99
N PRO A 59 7.21 52.21 -15.33
CA PRO A 59 7.59 53.23 -14.34
C PRO A 59 6.50 53.39 -13.28
N ASN A 60 6.90 53.39 -12.00
CA ASN A 60 5.98 53.39 -10.85
C ASN A 60 4.95 52.24 -10.87
N GLY A 61 5.27 51.13 -11.55
CA GLY A 61 4.44 49.93 -11.60
C GLY A 61 4.45 49.15 -10.27
N THR A 62 3.57 48.16 -10.18
CA THR A 62 3.36 47.34 -8.96
C THR A 62 3.97 45.94 -9.06
N ALA A 63 4.59 45.58 -10.19
CA ALA A 63 5.28 44.31 -10.29
C ALA A 63 6.51 44.29 -9.37
N TRP A 64 6.89 43.11 -8.88
CA TRP A 64 8.02 42.96 -7.97
C TRP A 64 8.83 41.72 -8.31
N GLU A 65 10.09 41.70 -7.90
CA GLU A 65 11.00 40.58 -8.12
C GLU A 65 10.89 39.56 -6.99
N SER A 66 10.44 38.34 -7.29
CA SER A 66 10.55 37.18 -6.42
C SER A 66 11.81 36.37 -6.73
N LEU A 67 12.05 35.32 -5.95
CA LEU A 67 13.12 34.35 -6.26
C LEU A 67 12.81 33.52 -7.53
N CYS A 68 11.56 33.54 -8.00
CA CYS A 68 11.10 33.00 -9.27
C CYS A 68 11.06 34.04 -10.39
N GLY A 69 11.48 35.28 -10.13
CA GLY A 69 11.50 36.38 -11.09
C GLY A 69 10.28 37.28 -10.97
N CYS A 70 9.93 37.92 -12.09
CA CYS A 70 8.89 38.94 -12.11
C CYS A 70 7.51 38.43 -11.74
N VAL A 71 6.94 39.00 -10.69
CA VAL A 71 5.55 38.80 -10.28
C VAL A 71 4.78 40.07 -10.60
N ALA A 72 3.79 39.95 -11.47
CA ALA A 72 2.91 41.04 -11.84
C ALA A 72 1.46 40.64 -11.57
N TYR A 73 0.79 41.44 -10.74
CA TYR A 73 -0.59 41.22 -10.33
C TYR A 73 -1.54 41.61 -11.47
N ASP A 74 -1.72 40.82 -12.54
CA ASP A 74 -2.59 41.26 -13.65
C ASP A 74 -3.55 40.19 -14.26
N ILE A 75 -4.84 40.47 -14.07
CA ILE A 75 -5.96 40.31 -15.02
C ILE A 75 -6.28 38.88 -15.49
N GLY A 76 -7.06 38.16 -14.68
CA GLY A 76 -7.81 36.97 -15.07
C GLY A 76 -8.71 36.48 -13.92
N PRO A 77 -9.74 35.64 -14.17
CA PRO A 77 -10.43 34.95 -13.09
C PRO A 77 -9.42 34.01 -12.41
N GLN A 78 -8.88 34.44 -11.28
CA GLN A 78 -8.10 33.59 -10.37
C GLN A 78 -8.94 32.38 -9.97
N GLU A 79 -8.51 31.18 -10.35
CA GLU A 79 -9.02 29.96 -9.71
C GLU A 79 -8.27 29.67 -8.39
N ASP A 80 -7.12 30.31 -8.20
CA ASP A 80 -6.24 30.23 -7.04
C ASP A 80 -5.68 31.64 -6.70
N ALA A 81 -5.85 32.06 -5.45
CA ALA A 81 -5.57 33.42 -4.99
C ALA A 81 -4.07 33.69 -4.68
N TYR A 82 -3.15 32.89 -5.23
CA TYR A 82 -1.78 32.76 -4.75
C TYR A 82 -0.73 32.80 -5.88
N ASP A 83 -0.76 33.82 -6.74
CA ASP A 83 0.44 34.15 -7.51
C ASP A 83 1.42 34.90 -6.59
N GLU A 84 1.93 34.21 -5.57
CA GLU A 84 2.82 34.76 -4.52
C GLU A 84 4.29 34.81 -4.98
N GLY A 85 4.55 34.49 -6.25
CA GLY A 85 5.90 34.40 -6.79
C GLY A 85 6.63 33.10 -6.46
N ASP A 86 5.88 32.03 -6.21
CA ASP A 86 6.34 30.67 -5.89
C ASP A 86 6.14 29.69 -7.06
N TRP A 87 5.74 30.17 -8.25
CA TRP A 87 5.43 29.30 -9.40
C TRP A 87 6.60 28.42 -9.87
N CYS A 88 7.83 28.80 -9.52
CA CYS A 88 9.05 28.04 -9.79
C CYS A 88 9.55 27.25 -8.58
N ASP A 89 8.88 27.35 -7.44
CA ASP A 89 9.23 26.61 -6.25
C ASP A 89 9.03 25.13 -6.51
N ASP A 90 9.96 24.34 -6.01
CA ASP A 90 9.83 22.90 -5.96
C ASP A 90 8.82 22.50 -4.88
N CYS A 91 8.51 21.21 -4.74
CA CYS A 91 7.52 20.78 -3.74
C CYS A 91 7.94 21.07 -2.28
N ALA A 92 9.22 21.39 -2.03
CA ALA A 92 9.73 21.76 -0.71
C ALA A 92 9.66 23.29 -0.48
N GLY A 93 9.10 24.05 -1.42
CA GLY A 93 9.03 25.51 -1.35
C GLY A 93 10.38 26.18 -1.65
N THR A 94 11.29 25.49 -2.35
CA THR A 94 12.59 26.04 -2.75
C THR A 94 12.52 26.55 -4.19
N PRO A 95 12.69 27.86 -4.44
CA PRO A 95 12.69 28.43 -5.79
C PRO A 95 13.71 27.76 -6.71
N ASN A 96 13.25 27.23 -7.84
CA ASN A 96 14.04 26.45 -8.79
C ASN A 96 14.79 25.26 -8.15
N GLY A 97 14.21 24.70 -7.09
CA GLY A 97 14.76 23.54 -6.40
C GLY A 97 14.59 22.23 -7.19
N GLU A 98 15.18 21.16 -6.65
CA GLU A 98 15.20 19.84 -7.28
C GLU A 98 14.22 18.84 -6.63
N ALA A 99 13.52 19.22 -5.57
CA ALA A 99 12.57 18.32 -4.91
C ALA A 99 11.33 18.09 -5.79
N ALA A 100 10.87 16.85 -5.86
CA ALA A 100 9.68 16.50 -6.62
C ALA A 100 8.80 15.53 -5.83
N GLU A 101 7.50 15.57 -6.10
CA GLU A 101 6.59 14.54 -5.61
C GLU A 101 7.01 13.17 -6.16
N ASP A 102 7.19 12.19 -5.28
CA ASP A 102 7.49 10.82 -5.65
C ASP A 102 6.21 10.00 -5.91
N SER A 103 6.36 8.68 -6.06
CA SER A 103 5.24 7.79 -6.39
C SER A 103 4.21 7.70 -5.25
N CYS A 104 4.59 8.09 -4.03
CA CYS A 104 3.73 8.13 -2.86
C CYS A 104 3.07 9.50 -2.63
N GLY A 105 3.37 10.48 -3.49
CA GLY A 105 2.92 11.87 -3.30
C GLY A 105 3.59 12.52 -2.10
N VAL A 106 4.82 12.11 -1.80
CA VAL A 106 5.69 12.77 -0.82
C VAL A 106 6.73 13.58 -1.57
N CYS A 107 6.91 14.83 -1.15
CA CYS A 107 7.97 15.67 -1.67
C CYS A 107 9.36 15.11 -1.30
N SER A 108 10.11 14.69 -2.30
CA SER A 108 11.33 13.91 -2.17
C SER A 108 12.48 14.48 -3.00
N GLY A 109 13.72 14.27 -2.55
CA GLY A 109 14.92 14.83 -3.17
C GLY A 109 15.19 16.29 -2.78
N GLY A 110 16.23 16.90 -3.37
CA GLY A 110 16.62 18.27 -3.06
C GLY A 110 16.80 18.53 -1.56
N ASP A 111 16.16 19.61 -1.08
CA ASP A 111 16.15 20.03 0.32
C ASP A 111 14.92 19.51 1.10
N SER A 112 14.11 18.61 0.54
CA SER A 112 12.90 18.11 1.21
C SER A 112 13.21 17.29 2.47
N GLY A 113 14.43 16.74 2.57
CA GLY A 113 14.82 15.84 3.66
C GLY A 113 14.29 14.42 3.50
N HIS A 114 13.59 14.12 2.40
CA HIS A 114 13.05 12.80 2.08
C HIS A 114 13.78 12.21 0.87
N VAL A 115 14.09 10.91 0.95
CA VAL A 115 14.63 10.16 -0.20
C VAL A 115 13.45 9.64 -1.01
N ALA A 116 13.51 9.79 -2.33
CA ALA A 116 12.44 9.36 -3.23
C ALA A 116 12.05 7.89 -3.01
N ASP A 117 10.74 7.65 -2.91
CA ASP A 117 10.11 6.34 -2.70
C ASP A 117 10.60 5.61 -1.44
N SER A 118 11.22 6.31 -0.47
CA SER A 118 11.69 5.69 0.78
C SER A 118 10.57 5.28 1.74
N ASP A 119 9.36 5.80 1.50
CA ASP A 119 8.14 5.42 2.20
C ASP A 119 7.45 4.19 1.56
N GLN A 120 7.95 3.70 0.42
CA GLN A 120 7.53 2.41 -0.12
C GLN A 120 8.13 1.27 0.70
N ASP A 121 7.33 0.23 0.91
CA ASP A 121 7.81 -1.00 1.50
C ASP A 121 8.40 -1.96 0.44
N ASP A 122 8.78 -3.18 0.81
CA ASP A 122 9.38 -4.17 -0.09
C ASP A 122 8.43 -4.58 -1.24
N CYS A 123 7.14 -4.28 -1.11
CA CYS A 123 6.10 -4.50 -2.13
C CYS A 123 5.82 -3.28 -3.00
N GLY A 124 6.47 -2.15 -2.73
CA GLY A 124 6.21 -0.89 -3.41
C GLY A 124 4.99 -0.16 -2.85
N ASP A 125 4.43 -0.62 -1.72
CA ASP A 125 3.25 -0.01 -1.13
C ASP A 125 3.65 1.17 -0.25
N CYS A 126 3.15 2.35 -0.62
CA CYS A 126 3.34 3.57 0.13
C CYS A 126 2.76 3.45 1.54
N PHE A 127 3.61 3.65 2.55
CA PHE A 127 3.24 3.56 3.97
C PHE A 127 2.68 2.18 4.38
N GLY A 128 2.96 1.13 3.61
CA GLY A 128 2.41 -0.22 3.79
C GLY A 128 3.09 -1.04 4.89
N GLY A 129 4.36 -0.75 5.20
CA GLY A 129 5.10 -1.44 6.26
C GLY A 129 5.24 -2.95 6.06
N ASN A 130 5.30 -3.40 4.79
CA ASN A 130 5.33 -4.79 4.34
C ASN A 130 4.05 -5.58 4.63
N ALA A 131 2.91 -4.91 4.86
CA ALA A 131 1.65 -5.60 5.17
C ALA A 131 1.09 -6.41 3.99
N ALA A 132 1.48 -6.09 2.76
CA ALA A 132 1.04 -6.80 1.56
C ALA A 132 1.75 -8.14 1.32
N ASP A 133 2.88 -8.42 1.99
CA ASP A 133 3.52 -9.74 1.96
C ASP A 133 3.11 -10.57 3.18
N LEU A 134 2.15 -11.48 2.97
CA LEU A 134 1.68 -12.42 3.98
C LEU A 134 2.53 -13.71 4.05
N GLY A 135 3.74 -13.70 3.47
CA GLY A 135 4.67 -14.83 3.40
C GLY A 135 4.65 -15.58 2.07
N CYS A 136 3.90 -15.09 1.09
CA CYS A 136 3.82 -15.65 -0.25
C CYS A 136 4.26 -14.67 -1.34
N GLY A 137 4.83 -13.52 -0.94
CA GLY A 137 5.12 -12.40 -1.83
C GLY A 137 4.00 -11.37 -1.84
N CYS A 138 4.30 -10.25 -2.48
CA CYS A 138 3.47 -9.06 -2.50
C CYS A 138 2.11 -9.29 -3.14
N ASP A 139 1.07 -8.77 -2.49
CA ASP A 139 -0.34 -8.86 -2.90
C ASP A 139 -0.86 -10.29 -3.11
N LEU A 140 -0.16 -11.27 -2.53
CA LEU A 140 -0.58 -12.66 -2.57
C LEU A 140 -1.21 -13.05 -1.24
N PRO A 141 -2.27 -13.88 -1.27
CA PRO A 141 -2.79 -14.50 -0.06
C PRO A 141 -1.66 -15.22 0.69
N GLY A 142 -1.72 -15.19 2.01
CA GLY A 142 -0.79 -15.96 2.83
C GLY A 142 -0.89 -17.47 2.56
N PRO A 143 0.05 -18.26 3.11
CA PRO A 143 0.05 -19.70 2.91
C PRO A 143 -1.29 -20.33 3.32
N SER A 144 -1.78 -21.26 2.51
CA SER A 144 -3.12 -21.85 2.64
C SER A 144 -3.06 -23.38 2.61
N GLY A 145 -4.22 -24.02 2.71
CA GLY A 145 -4.35 -25.49 2.75
C GLY A 145 -3.82 -26.11 4.05
N CYS A 146 -3.96 -27.43 4.16
CA CYS A 146 -3.44 -28.18 5.30
C CYS A 146 -1.90 -28.27 5.34
N ASP A 147 -1.23 -27.97 4.23
CA ASP A 147 0.23 -27.98 4.10
C ASP A 147 0.87 -26.59 4.29
N ASN A 148 0.07 -25.53 4.44
CA ASN A 148 0.53 -24.14 4.59
C ASN A 148 1.49 -23.74 3.45
N VAL A 149 1.14 -24.08 2.22
CA VAL A 149 1.89 -23.66 1.02
C VAL A 149 1.11 -22.58 0.28
N CYS A 150 1.84 -21.63 -0.32
CA CYS A 150 1.26 -20.56 -1.10
C CYS A 150 0.40 -21.09 -2.26
N GLY A 151 -0.86 -20.66 -2.32
CA GLY A 151 -1.80 -21.07 -3.35
C GLY A 151 -2.25 -22.53 -3.26
N SER A 152 -1.99 -23.18 -2.13
CA SER A 152 -2.43 -24.56 -1.90
C SER A 152 -3.94 -24.64 -1.71
N THR A 153 -4.53 -25.68 -2.28
CA THR A 153 -5.92 -26.10 -2.07
C THR A 153 -5.98 -27.46 -1.38
N ALA A 154 -4.87 -27.90 -0.78
CA ALA A 154 -4.79 -29.18 -0.10
C ALA A 154 -5.69 -29.19 1.13
N GLU A 155 -6.47 -30.25 1.30
CA GLU A 155 -7.39 -30.42 2.42
C GLU A 155 -7.05 -31.67 3.22
N LEU A 156 -7.47 -31.71 4.48
CA LEU A 156 -7.35 -32.92 5.30
C LEU A 156 -8.37 -33.96 4.84
N ASP A 157 -7.94 -35.21 4.74
CA ASP A 157 -8.82 -36.37 4.58
C ASP A 157 -9.52 -36.74 5.91
N GLU A 158 -10.35 -37.79 5.91
CA GLU A 158 -11.03 -38.28 7.13
C GLU A 158 -10.05 -38.72 8.23
N CYS A 159 -8.82 -39.06 7.87
CA CYS A 159 -7.75 -39.44 8.80
C CYS A 159 -6.96 -38.23 9.34
N GLY A 160 -7.25 -37.02 8.87
CA GLY A 160 -6.47 -35.84 9.20
C GLY A 160 -5.11 -35.78 8.48
N VAL A 161 -4.96 -36.51 7.37
CA VAL A 161 -3.78 -36.48 6.51
C VAL A 161 -4.03 -35.51 5.36
N CYS A 162 -3.07 -34.61 5.14
CA CYS A 162 -3.16 -33.62 4.08
C CYS A 162 -3.06 -34.28 2.69
N ASP A 163 -4.05 -34.02 1.81
CA ASP A 163 -4.23 -34.69 0.51
C ASP A 163 -4.19 -36.23 0.60
N GLY A 164 -4.63 -36.78 1.74
CA GLY A 164 -4.76 -38.22 1.92
C GLY A 164 -5.94 -38.82 1.16
N ASP A 165 -5.94 -40.15 1.04
CA ASP A 165 -7.00 -40.93 0.40
C ASP A 165 -7.87 -41.69 1.42
N SER A 166 -7.75 -41.33 2.70
CA SER A 166 -8.51 -41.89 3.84
C SER A 166 -8.18 -43.34 4.17
N SER A 167 -7.22 -43.95 3.48
CA SER A 167 -6.85 -45.36 3.70
C SER A 167 -6.03 -45.60 4.97
N SER A 168 -5.35 -44.56 5.47
CA SER A 168 -4.39 -44.70 6.59
C SER A 168 -5.02 -45.00 7.95
N CYS A 169 -6.33 -44.73 8.09
CA CYS A 169 -7.10 -44.94 9.31
C CYS A 169 -8.35 -45.81 9.07
N GLU A 170 -8.39 -46.55 7.97
CA GLU A 170 -9.43 -47.54 7.72
C GLU A 170 -9.39 -48.64 8.79
N ASP A 171 -10.56 -49.05 9.25
CA ASP A 171 -10.73 -50.30 9.98
C ASP A 171 -10.67 -51.52 9.05
N CYS A 172 -10.82 -52.73 9.59
CA CYS A 172 -10.78 -53.95 8.77
C CYS A 172 -11.93 -54.04 7.74
N ALA A 173 -13.00 -53.25 7.90
CA ALA A 173 -14.12 -53.18 6.97
C ALA A 173 -13.89 -52.10 5.89
N GLY A 174 -12.75 -51.41 5.90
CA GLY A 174 -12.41 -50.36 4.95
C GLY A 174 -13.10 -49.03 5.28
N VAL A 175 -13.53 -48.81 6.52
CA VAL A 175 -14.21 -47.58 6.95
C VAL A 175 -13.21 -46.70 7.70
N PRO A 176 -12.88 -45.48 7.21
CA PRO A 176 -12.00 -44.55 7.91
C PRO A 176 -12.54 -44.17 9.29
N ASN A 177 -11.70 -44.29 10.32
CA ASN A 177 -12.07 -44.15 11.74
C ASN A 177 -13.26 -45.03 12.16
N GLY A 178 -13.44 -46.16 11.49
CA GLY A 178 -14.45 -47.14 11.82
C GLY A 178 -14.12 -47.93 13.09
N GLY A 179 -15.12 -48.64 13.61
CA GLY A 179 -15.02 -49.38 14.86
C GLY A 179 -14.78 -50.88 14.68
N SER A 180 -14.80 -51.38 13.45
CA SER A 180 -14.58 -52.80 13.20
C SER A 180 -13.14 -53.18 13.53
N TRP A 181 -12.93 -54.42 13.95
CA TRP A 181 -11.61 -54.88 14.39
C TRP A 181 -11.32 -56.28 13.89
N GLU A 182 -10.03 -56.59 13.79
CA GLU A 182 -9.57 -57.87 13.28
C GLU A 182 -9.56 -58.90 14.41
N SER A 183 -10.42 -59.91 14.31
CA SER A 183 -10.45 -61.08 15.20
C SER A 183 -9.80 -62.31 14.55
N ASP A 184 -9.69 -63.41 15.29
CA ASP A 184 -9.25 -64.69 14.72
C ASP A 184 -10.29 -65.28 13.72
N CYS A 185 -11.53 -64.77 13.75
CA CYS A 185 -12.61 -65.05 12.79
C CYS A 185 -12.66 -64.06 11.61
N GLY A 186 -11.66 -63.16 11.49
CA GLY A 186 -11.62 -62.07 10.52
C GLY A 186 -12.26 -60.78 11.03
N CYS A 187 -12.66 -59.91 10.10
CA CYS A 187 -13.18 -58.59 10.43
C CYS A 187 -14.59 -58.64 11.02
N VAL A 188 -14.75 -58.10 12.23
CA VAL A 188 -16.02 -58.07 12.96
C VAL A 188 -16.38 -56.67 13.45
N ASP A 189 -17.65 -56.44 13.73
CA ASP A 189 -18.16 -55.16 14.23
C ASP A 189 -17.65 -54.85 15.66
N ALA A 190 -17.65 -53.56 16.04
CA ALA A 190 -17.14 -53.08 17.33
C ALA A 190 -17.77 -53.75 18.56
N ASP A 191 -19.05 -54.15 18.46
CA ASP A 191 -19.82 -54.78 19.55
C ASP A 191 -19.79 -56.32 19.49
N ASN A 192 -19.05 -56.90 18.54
CA ASN A 192 -18.91 -58.36 18.39
C ASN A 192 -17.80 -58.88 19.31
N SER A 193 -18.01 -60.06 19.92
CA SER A 193 -17.03 -60.73 20.78
C SER A 193 -15.85 -61.35 20.03
N GLY A 194 -15.98 -61.54 18.71
CA GLY A 194 -14.94 -62.12 17.84
C GLY A 194 -14.83 -63.64 17.94
N ASP A 195 -15.82 -64.30 18.56
CA ASP A 195 -15.88 -65.75 18.80
C ASP A 195 -17.02 -66.43 18.01
N ASP A 196 -17.66 -65.72 17.07
CA ASP A 196 -18.78 -66.25 16.28
C ASP A 196 -18.39 -67.47 15.41
N CYS A 197 -17.10 -67.60 15.06
CA CYS A 197 -16.57 -68.76 14.34
C CYS A 197 -15.87 -69.77 15.26
N ASP A 198 -15.84 -69.53 16.57
CA ASP A 198 -15.22 -70.44 17.51
C ASP A 198 -16.03 -71.73 17.63
N ASP A 199 -15.32 -72.85 17.66
CA ASP A 199 -15.90 -74.10 18.07
C ASP A 199 -16.21 -74.10 19.59
N CYS A 200 -16.87 -75.14 20.08
CA CYS A 200 -17.22 -75.21 21.51
C CYS A 200 -16.00 -75.24 22.45
N ALA A 201 -14.79 -75.47 21.94
CA ALA A 201 -13.55 -75.47 22.70
C ALA A 201 -12.88 -74.08 22.71
N GLY A 202 -13.50 -73.08 22.08
CA GLY A 202 -12.98 -71.71 21.94
C GLY A 202 -11.86 -71.61 20.91
N VAL A 203 -11.88 -72.47 19.89
CA VAL A 203 -10.92 -72.43 18.78
C VAL A 203 -11.61 -71.90 17.53
N ALA A 204 -11.18 -70.74 17.05
CA ALA A 204 -11.62 -70.15 15.79
C ALA A 204 -11.47 -71.14 14.62
N ASP A 205 -12.54 -71.28 13.82
CA ASP A 205 -12.63 -72.25 12.71
C ASP A 205 -12.29 -73.69 13.12
N GLY A 206 -12.54 -74.05 14.38
CA GLY A 206 -12.36 -75.40 14.92
C GLY A 206 -13.48 -76.37 14.53
N ASP A 207 -13.21 -77.67 14.69
CA ASP A 207 -14.15 -78.75 14.33
C ASP A 207 -14.87 -79.38 15.55
N SER A 208 -14.64 -78.88 16.77
CA SER A 208 -15.30 -79.39 17.98
C SER A 208 -16.79 -79.00 17.99
N TRP A 209 -17.67 -79.82 18.55
CA TRP A 209 -19.11 -79.58 18.52
C TRP A 209 -19.78 -79.74 19.88
N GLU A 210 -20.88 -79.02 20.07
CA GLU A 210 -21.65 -79.04 21.32
C GLU A 210 -22.57 -80.26 21.35
N SER A 211 -22.32 -81.17 22.30
CA SER A 211 -23.16 -82.34 22.58
C SER A 211 -23.99 -82.12 23.86
N ASP A 212 -24.91 -83.05 24.16
CA ASP A 212 -25.65 -83.03 25.45
C ASP A 212 -24.73 -83.31 26.66
N CYS A 213 -23.49 -83.76 26.41
CA CYS A 213 -22.42 -83.94 27.38
C CYS A 213 -21.44 -82.75 27.43
N GLY A 214 -21.70 -81.68 26.69
CA GLY A 214 -20.84 -80.51 26.53
C GLY A 214 -19.96 -80.59 25.27
N CYS A 215 -18.90 -79.79 25.24
CA CYS A 215 -18.01 -79.71 24.09
C CYS A 215 -17.17 -80.97 23.86
N VAL A 216 -17.21 -81.52 22.65
CA VAL A 216 -16.45 -82.73 22.27
C VAL A 216 -15.79 -82.61 20.90
N ALA A 217 -14.71 -83.38 20.69
CA ALA A 217 -13.99 -83.42 19.43
C ALA A 217 -14.84 -84.02 18.29
N VAL A 218 -14.51 -83.69 17.03
CA VAL A 218 -15.21 -84.15 15.81
C VAL A 218 -15.31 -85.68 15.68
N ASP A 219 -14.42 -86.42 16.31
CA ASP A 219 -14.36 -87.89 16.30
C ASP A 219 -15.00 -88.55 17.53
N ASN A 220 -15.60 -87.76 18.43
CA ASN A 220 -16.32 -88.24 19.60
C ASN A 220 -17.83 -88.35 19.29
N SER A 221 -18.47 -89.42 19.77
CA SER A 221 -19.91 -89.68 19.62
C SER A 221 -20.80 -88.78 20.48
N GLY A 222 -20.25 -88.09 21.48
CA GLY A 222 -20.99 -87.18 22.37
C GLY A 222 -21.86 -87.87 23.42
N ASP A 223 -21.71 -89.18 23.60
CA ASP A 223 -22.47 -90.04 24.53
C ASP A 223 -21.64 -90.47 25.77
N ASP A 224 -20.45 -89.89 25.96
CA ASP A 224 -19.52 -90.25 27.03
C ASP A 224 -20.09 -90.02 28.44
N CYS A 225 -21.10 -89.16 28.59
CA CYS A 225 -21.81 -88.88 29.85
C CYS A 225 -23.20 -89.52 29.95
N ASP A 226 -23.59 -90.32 28.96
CA ASP A 226 -24.90 -90.97 28.93
C ASP A 226 -24.98 -92.07 29.99
N ASP A 227 -26.16 -92.20 30.59
CA ASP A 227 -26.47 -93.36 31.41
C ASP A 227 -26.73 -94.63 30.56
N CYS A 228 -27.02 -95.76 31.21
CA CYS A 228 -27.27 -97.01 30.50
C CYS A 228 -28.57 -97.02 29.65
N ASN A 229 -29.42 -96.00 29.76
CA ASN A 229 -30.60 -95.81 28.92
C ASN A 229 -30.34 -94.85 27.75
N GLY A 230 -29.15 -94.26 27.65
CA GLY A 230 -28.80 -93.25 26.65
C GLY A 230 -29.30 -91.85 27.03
N ASP A 231 -29.57 -91.59 28.31
CA ASP A 231 -29.95 -90.26 28.80
C ASP A 231 -28.69 -89.50 29.29
N PRO A 232 -28.35 -88.34 28.67
CA PRO A 232 -27.19 -87.53 29.07
C PRO A 232 -27.29 -87.06 30.52
N ASN A 233 -26.21 -87.24 31.30
CA ASN A 233 -26.13 -86.85 32.72
C ASN A 233 -27.23 -87.45 33.62
N GLY A 234 -27.81 -88.59 33.24
CA GLY A 234 -28.84 -89.31 34.00
C GLY A 234 -28.32 -89.89 35.32
N TYR A 235 -29.23 -90.09 36.28
CA TYR A 235 -28.98 -90.93 37.45
C TYR A 235 -29.60 -92.30 37.21
N ALA A 236 -28.75 -93.33 37.25
CA ALA A 236 -29.11 -94.74 37.04
C ALA A 236 -30.28 -95.24 37.91
#